data_AF-A0A959UXI4-F1
#
_entry.id   AF-A0A959UXI4-F1
#
_cell.length_a   1.000
_cell.length_b   1.000
_cell.length_c   1.000
_cell.angle_alpha   90.00
_cell.angle_beta   90.00
_cell.angle_gamma   90.00
#
_symmetry.space_group_name_H-M   'P 1'
#
loop_
_entity.id
_entity.type
_entity.pdbx_description
1 polymer ?
#
loop_
_entity_poly.entity_id
_entity_poly.type
_entity_poly.pdbx_seq_one_letter_code
_entity_poly.pdbx_strand_id
1 'polypeptide(L)'
;MDHIKIITFILAGTFSGLLSAQSPQLSFGADLALPQGDFDKEFGLGVGPTVGLELPFGEHLGVTVQAGYTILMLKDEAKDILDGASLIPAQAGLKYYFTENQRGVYLHGQLGIHSFTEKFKELPAPFEREAETESSTNFSWAIGAGYQLGMLDIGVRFNSISPK
;
A
#
# COMPACT_ATOMS: atom_id res chain seq x y z
N MET A 1 15.07 7.05 13.97
CA MET A 1 14.75 6.53 12.62
C MET A 1 13.73 7.46 12.03
N ASP A 2 13.99 7.99 10.84
CA ASP A 2 13.07 8.89 10.15
C ASP A 2 11.85 8.15 9.61
N HIS A 3 10.75 8.87 9.38
CA HIS A 3 9.52 8.31 8.82
C HIS A 3 9.77 7.72 7.43
N ILE A 4 9.32 6.49 7.20
CA ILE A 4 9.29 5.90 5.86
C ILE A 4 8.15 6.55 5.08
N LYS A 5 8.45 7.05 3.89
CA LYS A 5 7.51 7.75 3.01
C LYS A 5 7.41 7.01 1.69
N ILE A 6 6.20 6.78 1.21
CA ILE A 6 5.94 6.04 -0.03
C ILE A 6 4.80 6.72 -0.80
N ILE A 7 4.98 6.96 -2.10
CA ILE A 7 3.88 7.31 -3.00
C ILE A 7 3.40 6.02 -3.65
N THR A 8 2.11 5.70 -3.53
CA THR A 8 1.53 4.49 -4.08
C THR A 8 0.50 4.83 -5.15
N PHE A 9 0.70 4.30 -6.35
CA PHE A 9 -0.32 4.29 -7.40
C PHE A 9 -1.10 2.99 -7.30
N ILE A 10 -2.42 3.08 -7.43
CA ILE A 10 -3.34 1.94 -7.35
C ILE A 10 -4.05 1.80 -8.69
N LEU A 11 -4.12 0.58 -9.17
CA LEU A 11 -5.02 0.17 -10.24
C LEU A 11 -5.82 -1.04 -9.76
N ALA A 12 -7.12 -0.88 -9.54
CA ALA A 12 -7.97 -1.96 -9.04
C ALA A 12 -9.21 -2.16 -9.91
N GLY A 13 -9.53 -3.43 -10.17
CA GLY A 13 -10.83 -3.83 -10.64
C GLY A 13 -11.76 -4.01 -9.44
N THR A 14 -13.01 -3.59 -9.59
CA THR A 14 -14.00 -3.58 -8.52
C THR A 14 -15.21 -4.41 -8.92
N PHE A 15 -15.73 -5.17 -7.95
CA PHE A 15 -16.86 -6.06 -8.09
C PHE A 15 -17.88 -5.75 -7.01
N SER A 16 -19.09 -5.36 -7.43
CA SER A 16 -20.24 -5.17 -6.56
C SER A 16 -21.29 -6.21 -6.96
N GLY A 17 -21.62 -7.12 -6.05
CA GLY A 17 -22.52 -8.25 -6.33
C GLY A 17 -23.99 -7.87 -6.60
N LEU A 18 -24.35 -6.59 -6.43
CA LEU A 18 -25.69 -6.05 -6.60
C LEU A 18 -25.61 -4.69 -7.32
N LEU A 19 -26.51 -4.46 -8.28
CA LEU A 19 -26.55 -3.31 -9.21
C LEU A 19 -26.87 -1.94 -8.54
N SER A 20 -26.71 -1.81 -7.22
CA SER A 20 -27.02 -0.59 -6.48
C SER A 20 -25.76 0.10 -5.96
N ALA A 21 -25.69 1.44 -6.08
CA ALA A 21 -24.59 2.29 -5.60
C ALA A 21 -24.39 2.29 -4.07
N GLN A 22 -25.25 1.57 -3.35
CA GLN A 22 -25.16 1.36 -1.89
C GLN A 22 -24.72 -0.07 -1.54
N SER A 23 -24.22 -0.83 -2.51
CA SER A 23 -23.75 -2.19 -2.27
C SER A 23 -22.29 -2.19 -1.82
N PRO A 24 -21.90 -3.10 -0.92
CA PRO A 24 -20.49 -3.37 -0.65
C PRO A 24 -19.74 -3.66 -1.95
N GLN A 25 -18.57 -3.04 -2.12
CA GLN A 25 -17.72 -3.18 -3.29
C GLN A 25 -16.40 -3.84 -2.88
N LEU A 26 -16.14 -5.01 -3.45
CA LEU A 26 -14.87 -5.73 -3.29
C LEU A 26 -13.94 -5.30 -4.42
N SER A 27 -12.68 -4.99 -4.13
CA SER A 27 -11.69 -4.58 -5.12
C SER A 27 -10.48 -5.49 -5.11
N PHE A 28 -9.97 -5.82 -6.29
CA PHE A 28 -8.71 -6.52 -6.49
C PHE A 28 -7.85 -5.72 -7.46
N GLY A 29 -6.62 -5.45 -7.08
CA GLY A 29 -5.76 -4.55 -7.84
C GLY A 29 -4.28 -4.87 -7.70
N ALA A 30 -3.50 -3.97 -8.26
CA ALA A 30 -2.07 -3.91 -8.09
C ALA A 30 -1.67 -2.50 -7.66
N ASP A 31 -0.71 -2.44 -6.76
CA ASP A 31 -0.08 -1.22 -6.30
C ASP A 31 1.32 -1.09 -6.91
N LEU A 32 1.68 0.13 -7.30
CA LEU A 32 3.05 0.54 -7.58
C LEU A 32 3.49 1.50 -6.48
N ALA A 33 4.46 1.10 -5.67
CA ALA A 33 5.00 1.86 -4.56
C ALA A 33 6.32 2.52 -4.96
N LEU A 34 6.43 3.82 -4.76
CA LEU A 34 7.65 4.60 -4.95
C LEU A 34 8.15 5.06 -3.57
N PRO A 35 9.20 4.42 -3.02
CA PRO A 35 9.94 4.92 -1.86
C PRO A 35 10.34 6.39 -2.02
N GLN A 36 10.40 7.13 -0.92
CA GLN A 36 10.77 8.54 -0.87
C GLN A 36 11.71 8.79 0.32
N GLY A 37 12.54 9.84 0.21
CA GLY A 37 13.47 10.23 1.28
C GLY A 37 14.54 9.17 1.50
N ASP A 38 14.85 8.86 2.75
CA ASP A 38 15.89 7.88 3.08
C ASP A 38 15.53 6.45 2.63
N PHE A 39 14.23 6.12 2.57
CA PHE A 39 13.79 4.79 2.12
C PHE A 39 14.11 4.55 0.63
N ASP A 40 14.20 5.61 -0.19
CA ASP A 40 14.61 5.51 -1.59
C ASP A 40 16.12 5.25 -1.74
N LYS A 41 16.95 5.39 -0.70
CA LYS A 41 18.38 5.08 -0.82
C LYS A 41 18.63 3.58 -0.95
N GLU A 42 17.80 2.77 -0.30
CA GLU A 42 17.96 1.32 -0.22
C GLU A 42 16.98 0.57 -1.14
N PHE A 43 15.77 1.12 -1.32
CA PHE A 43 14.68 0.48 -2.06
C PHE A 43 14.25 1.31 -3.26
N GLY A 44 14.10 0.66 -4.41
CA GLY A 44 13.52 1.22 -5.63
C GLY A 44 12.02 0.96 -5.73
N LEU A 45 11.52 0.77 -6.96
CA LEU A 45 10.10 0.50 -7.21
C LEU A 45 9.61 -0.73 -6.42
N GLY A 46 8.47 -0.59 -5.78
CA GLY A 46 7.70 -1.70 -5.22
C GLY A 46 6.49 -2.03 -6.08
N VAL A 47 6.18 -3.33 -6.21
CA VAL A 47 4.98 -3.79 -6.93
C VAL A 47 4.28 -4.88 -6.15
N GLY A 48 2.95 -4.94 -6.21
CA GLY A 48 2.27 -6.14 -5.74
C GLY A 48 0.75 -6.04 -5.66
N PRO A 49 0.08 -7.17 -5.40
CA PRO A 49 -1.37 -7.24 -5.37
C PRO A 49 -1.96 -6.52 -4.15
N THR A 50 -3.17 -5.98 -4.36
CA THR A 50 -3.98 -5.39 -3.31
C THR A 50 -5.42 -5.87 -3.38
N VAL A 51 -6.04 -5.96 -2.21
CA VAL A 51 -7.45 -6.26 -2.03
C VAL A 51 -8.08 -5.21 -1.14
N GLY A 52 -9.31 -4.83 -1.43
CA GLY A 52 -10.05 -3.83 -0.67
C GLY A 52 -11.52 -4.18 -0.58
N LEU A 53 -12.16 -3.67 0.47
CA LEU A 53 -13.61 -3.69 0.64
C LEU A 53 -14.06 -2.28 0.98
N GLU A 54 -15.08 -1.82 0.28
CA GLU A 54 -15.71 -0.53 0.49
C GLU A 54 -17.18 -0.71 0.84
N LEU A 55 -17.58 -0.17 1.99
CA LEU A 55 -18.96 -0.11 2.46
C LEU A 55 -19.49 1.32 2.25
N PRO A 56 -20.40 1.55 1.30
CA PRO A 56 -20.95 2.88 1.06
C PRO A 56 -21.83 3.32 2.24
N PHE A 57 -21.68 4.57 2.65
CA PHE A 57 -22.41 5.22 3.72
C PHE A 57 -22.96 6.57 3.24
N GLY A 58 -24.27 6.61 2.95
CA GLY A 58 -24.90 7.79 2.36
C GLY A 58 -24.47 8.03 0.91
N GLU A 59 -24.68 9.25 0.43
CA GLU A 59 -24.57 9.59 -0.99
C GLU A 59 -23.13 9.79 -1.47
N HIS A 60 -22.20 10.14 -0.59
CA HIS A 60 -20.83 10.56 -0.99
C HIS A 60 -19.71 9.89 -0.19
N LEU A 61 -19.99 9.13 0.87
CA LEU A 61 -18.95 8.59 1.76
C LEU A 61 -18.87 7.06 1.67
N GLY A 62 -17.66 6.51 1.63
CA GLY A 62 -17.41 5.07 1.71
C GLY A 62 -16.45 4.76 2.85
N VAL A 63 -16.76 3.75 3.66
CA VAL A 63 -15.82 3.19 4.64
C VAL A 63 -15.01 2.11 3.94
N THR A 64 -13.68 2.23 3.96
CA THR A 64 -12.78 1.32 3.26
C THR A 64 -11.93 0.52 4.23
N VAL A 65 -11.69 -0.74 3.92
CA VAL A 65 -10.58 -1.53 4.46
C VAL A 65 -9.78 -2.12 3.31
N GLN A 66 -8.46 -2.15 3.43
CA GLN A 66 -7.59 -2.72 2.41
C GLN A 66 -6.37 -3.42 2.99
N ALA A 67 -5.92 -4.43 2.26
CA ALA A 67 -4.70 -5.16 2.54
C ALA A 67 -3.91 -5.39 1.24
N GLY A 68 -2.61 -5.57 1.35
CA GLY A 68 -1.76 -5.82 0.19
C GLY A 68 -0.50 -6.60 0.53
N TYR A 69 0.24 -6.93 -0.52
CA TYR A 69 1.58 -7.48 -0.40
C TYR A 69 2.45 -6.85 -1.48
N THR A 70 3.42 -6.04 -1.11
CA THR A 70 4.31 -5.31 -2.02
C THR A 70 5.71 -5.90 -1.94
N ILE A 71 6.30 -6.24 -3.08
CA ILE A 71 7.70 -6.63 -3.19
C ILE A 71 8.49 -5.39 -3.57
N LEU A 72 9.55 -5.06 -2.83
CA LEU A 72 10.40 -3.91 -3.09
C LEU A 72 11.64 -4.34 -3.87
N MET A 73 11.93 -3.65 -4.97
CA MET A 73 13.17 -3.85 -5.71
C MET A 73 14.33 -3.25 -4.90
N LEU A 74 15.38 -4.03 -4.67
CA LEU A 74 16.59 -3.55 -3.99
C LEU A 74 17.42 -2.69 -4.96
N LYS A 75 18.01 -1.59 -4.45
CA LYS A 75 19.07 -0.86 -5.16
C LYS A 75 20.41 -1.56 -4.98
N ASP A 76 21.38 -1.24 -5.82
CA ASP A 76 22.64 -1.99 -5.91
C ASP A 76 23.41 -1.98 -4.58
N GLU A 77 23.37 -0.86 -3.85
CA GLU A 77 23.97 -0.72 -2.52
C GLU A 77 23.33 -1.64 -1.48
N ALA A 78 22.02 -1.86 -1.58
CA ALA A 78 21.29 -2.74 -0.67
C ALA A 78 21.42 -4.22 -1.05
N LYS A 79 21.62 -4.55 -2.34
CA LYS A 79 21.78 -5.93 -2.81
C LYS A 79 23.01 -6.62 -2.25
N ASP A 80 24.02 -5.89 -1.80
CA ASP A 80 25.22 -6.50 -1.22
C ASP A 80 24.93 -7.14 0.15
N ILE A 81 23.88 -6.68 0.84
CA ILE A 81 23.55 -7.08 2.21
C ILE A 81 22.18 -7.77 2.29
N LEU A 82 21.24 -7.40 1.41
CA LEU A 82 19.87 -7.91 1.38
C LEU A 82 19.63 -8.84 0.18
N ASP A 83 18.87 -9.91 0.43
CA ASP A 83 18.35 -10.84 -0.59
C ASP A 83 16.92 -10.47 -1.02
N GLY A 84 16.19 -9.71 -0.20
CA GLY A 84 14.88 -9.21 -0.59
C GLY A 84 14.21 -8.39 0.49
N ALA A 85 13.22 -7.59 0.08
CA ALA A 85 12.40 -6.81 0.97
C ALA A 85 10.93 -6.81 0.53
N SER A 86 10.02 -6.84 1.49
CA SER A 86 8.58 -6.78 1.22
C SER A 86 7.83 -5.98 2.27
N LEU A 87 6.66 -5.50 1.87
CA LEU A 87 5.84 -4.60 2.67
C LEU A 87 4.36 -5.02 2.58
N ILE A 88 3.74 -5.23 3.74
CA ILE A 88 2.37 -5.68 3.90
C ILE A 88 1.56 -4.53 4.52
N PRO A 89 0.84 -3.73 3.72
CA PRO A 89 -0.07 -2.73 4.25
C PRO A 89 -1.37 -3.39 4.71
N ALA A 90 -1.88 -2.99 5.86
CA ALA A 90 -3.24 -3.27 6.31
C ALA A 90 -3.84 -1.99 6.90
N GLN A 91 -4.81 -1.41 6.21
CA GLN A 91 -5.33 -0.07 6.51
C GLN A 91 -6.85 -0.01 6.40
N ALA A 92 -7.44 0.88 7.19
CA ALA A 92 -8.85 1.23 7.14
C ALA A 92 -9.00 2.74 7.00
N GLY A 93 -10.10 3.21 6.42
CA GLY A 93 -10.24 4.62 6.14
C GLY A 93 -11.58 5.00 5.53
N LEU A 94 -11.60 6.19 4.96
CA LEU A 94 -12.77 6.79 4.34
C LEU A 94 -12.44 7.29 2.95
N LYS A 95 -13.36 7.10 2.01
CA LYS A 95 -13.41 7.77 0.71
C LYS A 95 -14.55 8.79 0.72
N TYR A 96 -14.30 9.97 0.15
CA TYR A 96 -15.31 10.98 -0.14
C TYR A 96 -15.37 11.21 -1.64
N TYR A 97 -16.49 10.87 -2.26
CA TYR A 97 -16.77 11.08 -3.67
C TYR A 97 -17.35 12.48 -3.90
N PHE A 98 -16.87 13.17 -4.93
CA PHE A 98 -17.43 14.47 -5.35
C PHE A 98 -18.69 14.33 -6.21
N THR A 99 -18.98 13.10 -6.63
CA THR A 99 -20.24 12.69 -7.25
C THR A 99 -20.88 11.61 -6.39
N GLU A 100 -21.86 10.89 -6.93
CA GLU A 100 -22.45 9.71 -6.28
C GLU A 100 -21.36 8.75 -5.76
N ASN A 101 -21.67 8.11 -4.64
CA ASN A 101 -20.84 7.11 -4.00
C ASN A 101 -20.36 6.05 -5.00
N GLN A 102 -19.12 5.59 -4.86
CA GLN A 102 -18.52 4.59 -5.73
C GLN A 102 -18.49 5.01 -7.21
N ARG A 103 -18.42 6.31 -7.50
CA ARG A 103 -18.35 6.84 -8.86
C ARG A 103 -17.60 8.16 -8.92
N GLY A 104 -16.83 8.36 -9.99
CA GLY A 104 -16.16 9.62 -10.27
C GLY A 104 -14.95 9.90 -9.39
N VAL A 105 -14.59 11.19 -9.28
CA VAL A 105 -13.44 11.64 -8.50
C VAL A 105 -13.72 11.45 -7.00
N TYR A 106 -12.71 11.00 -6.26
CA TYR A 106 -12.76 10.94 -4.80
C TYR A 106 -11.46 11.42 -4.15
N LEU A 107 -11.55 11.83 -2.89
CA LEU A 107 -10.43 11.91 -1.95
C LEU A 107 -10.55 10.78 -0.93
N HIS A 108 -9.43 10.38 -0.33
CA HIS A 108 -9.47 9.38 0.72
C HIS A 108 -8.38 9.59 1.76
N GLY A 109 -8.68 9.14 2.98
CA GLY A 109 -7.75 9.12 4.10
C GLY A 109 -7.81 7.75 4.78
N GLN A 110 -6.66 7.19 5.13
CA GLN A 110 -6.55 5.87 5.73
C GLN A 110 -5.54 5.86 6.87
N LEU A 111 -5.77 4.98 7.84
CA LEU A 111 -4.91 4.71 8.98
C LEU A 111 -4.72 3.20 9.09
N GLY A 112 -3.59 2.76 9.63
CA GLY A 112 -3.38 1.34 9.89
C GLY A 112 -1.93 1.02 10.19
N ILE A 113 -1.48 -0.10 9.64
CA ILE A 113 -0.13 -0.60 9.84
C ILE A 113 0.51 -0.99 8.51
N HIS A 114 1.83 -0.94 8.49
CA HIS A 114 2.65 -1.58 7.47
C HIS A 114 3.63 -2.51 8.17
N SER A 115 3.61 -3.79 7.79
CA SER A 115 4.65 -4.73 8.17
C SER A 115 5.73 -4.73 7.10
N PHE A 116 6.96 -4.40 7.48
CA PHE A 116 8.11 -4.38 6.60
C PHE A 116 9.02 -5.56 6.97
N THR A 117 9.43 -6.32 5.96
CA THR A 117 10.26 -7.52 6.12
C THR A 117 11.49 -7.38 5.25
N GLU A 118 12.65 -7.63 5.85
CA GLU A 118 13.96 -7.63 5.19
C GLU A 118 14.59 -9.01 5.34
N LYS A 119 15.17 -9.51 4.25
CA LYS A 119 15.92 -10.76 4.23
C LYS A 119 17.38 -10.44 4.00
N PHE A 120 18.21 -10.76 4.97
CA PHE A 120 19.65 -10.55 4.92
C PHE A 120 20.37 -11.74 4.29
N LYS A 121 21.43 -11.45 3.54
CA LYS A 121 22.30 -12.44 2.91
C LYS A 121 23.18 -13.15 3.92
N GLU A 122 23.49 -14.40 3.62
CA GLU A 122 24.60 -15.12 4.26
C GLU A 122 25.93 -14.51 3.81
N LEU A 123 26.78 -14.15 4.77
CA LEU A 123 28.13 -13.65 4.49
C LEU A 123 29.17 -14.72 4.85
N PRO A 124 30.03 -15.13 3.91
CA PRO A 124 31.13 -16.04 4.20
C PRO A 124 32.23 -15.35 5.03
N ALA A 125 33.09 -16.15 5.65
CA ALA A 125 34.19 -15.69 6.51
C ALA A 125 35.05 -14.59 5.85
N PRO A 126 35.56 -13.60 6.62
CA PRO A 126 35.63 -13.55 8.10
C PRO A 126 34.42 -12.87 8.80
N PHE A 127 33.38 -12.47 8.07
CA PHE A 127 32.25 -11.70 8.60
C PHE A 127 31.02 -12.55 8.97
N GLU A 128 31.21 -13.87 9.17
CA GLU A 128 30.18 -14.92 9.37
C GLU A 128 28.82 -14.38 9.82
N ARG A 129 27.88 -14.24 8.88
CA ARG A 129 26.48 -13.85 9.14
C ARG A 129 25.56 -14.90 8.54
N GLU A 130 24.66 -15.45 9.35
CA GLU A 130 23.60 -16.35 8.89
C GLU A 130 22.46 -15.58 8.20
N ALA A 131 21.70 -16.26 7.34
CA ALA A 131 20.52 -15.67 6.73
C ALA A 131 19.49 -15.33 7.82
N GLU A 132 19.24 -14.05 7.98
CA GLU A 132 18.27 -13.55 8.95
C GLU A 132 17.11 -12.88 8.24
N THR A 133 15.91 -13.07 8.78
CA THR A 133 14.73 -12.33 8.37
C THR A 133 14.32 -11.43 9.53
N GLU A 134 14.41 -10.13 9.32
CA GLU A 134 13.92 -9.15 10.28
C GLU A 134 12.56 -8.62 9.80
N SER A 135 11.65 -8.39 10.74
CA SER A 135 10.36 -7.79 10.43
C SER A 135 9.99 -6.74 11.46
N SER A 136 9.44 -5.63 10.99
CA SER A 136 8.94 -4.54 11.83
C SER A 136 7.53 -4.17 11.42
N THR A 137 6.63 -4.00 12.39
CA THR A 137 5.26 -3.54 12.13
C THR A 137 5.08 -2.16 12.69
N ASN A 138 4.80 -1.21 11.80
CA ASN A 138 4.80 0.20 12.09
C ASN A 138 3.44 0.81 11.77
N PHE A 139 3.04 1.81 12.56
CA PHE A 139 1.82 2.54 12.29
C PHE A 139 1.96 3.35 10.99
N SER A 140 0.90 3.44 10.22
CA SER A 140 0.87 4.25 9.02
C SER A 140 -0.42 5.05 8.86
N TRP A 141 -0.30 6.16 8.14
CA TRP A 141 -1.43 6.90 7.63
C TRP A 141 -1.23 7.20 6.14
N ALA A 142 -2.33 7.36 5.42
CA ALA A 142 -2.33 7.70 4.02
C ALA A 142 -3.36 8.76 3.70
N ILE A 143 -3.03 9.61 2.73
CA ILE A 143 -3.98 10.52 2.10
C ILE A 143 -3.80 10.44 0.59
N GLY A 144 -4.89 10.51 -0.16
CA GLY A 144 -4.83 10.37 -1.60
C GLY A 144 -6.09 10.81 -2.31
N ALA A 145 -6.06 10.64 -3.62
CA ALA A 145 -7.15 10.93 -4.52
C ALA A 145 -7.21 9.86 -5.61
N GLY A 146 -8.38 9.68 -6.20
CA GLY A 146 -8.55 8.75 -7.30
C GLY A 146 -9.80 9.02 -8.12
N TYR A 147 -10.06 8.12 -9.06
CA TYR A 147 -11.19 8.16 -9.95
C TYR A 147 -11.77 6.76 -10.15
N GLN A 148 -13.05 6.62 -9.82
CA GLN A 148 -13.83 5.39 -10.00
C GLN A 148 -14.61 5.47 -11.32
N LEU A 149 -14.20 4.68 -12.32
CA LEU A 149 -14.84 4.55 -13.62
C LEU A 149 -15.52 3.18 -13.75
N GLY A 150 -16.77 3.09 -13.29
CA GLY A 150 -17.54 1.83 -13.33
C GLY A 150 -16.88 0.76 -12.46
N MET A 151 -16.33 -0.28 -13.08
CA MET A 151 -15.62 -1.37 -12.39
C MET A 151 -14.11 -1.12 -12.23
N LEU A 152 -13.60 0.05 -12.62
CA LEU A 152 -12.18 0.38 -12.55
C LEU A 152 -11.96 1.50 -11.53
N ASP A 153 -11.02 1.31 -10.62
CA ASP A 153 -10.53 2.31 -9.69
C ASP A 153 -9.05 2.61 -10.01
N ILE A 154 -8.73 3.89 -10.18
CA ILE A 154 -7.36 4.37 -10.35
C ILE A 154 -7.11 5.42 -9.29
N GLY A 155 -6.04 5.27 -8.52
CA GLY A 155 -5.74 6.18 -7.41
C GLY A 155 -4.25 6.46 -7.24
N VAL A 156 -3.97 7.55 -6.54
CA VAL A 156 -2.65 7.86 -6.01
C VAL A 156 -2.79 8.25 -4.54
N ARG A 157 -1.92 7.71 -3.70
CA ARG A 157 -1.88 8.01 -2.28
C ARG A 157 -0.45 8.20 -1.79
N PHE A 158 -0.29 9.11 -0.85
CA PHE A 158 0.93 9.25 -0.07
C PHE A 158 0.76 8.48 1.23
N ASN A 159 1.68 7.56 1.52
CA ASN A 159 1.77 6.81 2.76
C ASN A 159 2.94 7.36 3.60
N SER A 160 2.68 7.62 4.88
CA SER A 160 3.69 7.90 5.89
C SER A 160 3.64 6.81 6.95
N ILE A 161 4.76 6.15 7.16
CA ILE A 161 4.91 5.03 8.08
C ILE A 161 5.88 5.48 9.17
N SER A 162 5.40 5.43 10.41
CA SER A 162 6.15 5.87 11.58
C SER A 162 6.75 4.65 12.27
N PRO A 163 8.08 4.47 12.26
CA PRO A 163 8.71 3.44 13.05
C PRO A 163 8.39 3.65 14.54
N LYS A 164 8.10 2.55 15.24
CA LYS A 164 7.90 2.55 16.70
C LYS A 164 9.19 2.89 17.45
#